data_AF-A0AAP8NLN1-F1
#
_entry.id   AF-A0AAP8NLN1-F1
#
_cell.length_a   1.000
_cell.length_b   1.000
_cell.length_c   1.000
_cell.angle_alpha   90.00
_cell.angle_beta   90.00
_cell.angle_gamma   90.00
#
_symmetry.space_group_name_H-M   'P 1'
#
loop_
_entity.id
_entity.type
_entity.pdbx_description
1 polymer ?
#
loop_
_entity_poly.entity_id
_entity_poly.type
_entity_poly.pdbx_seq_one_letter_code
_entity_poly.pdbx_strand_id
1 'polypeptide(L)'
;MVTDELILILHEAGMLEFNDIFQRTVVVMKAKHMSLGGEEILRLRIYEKLQNLVSAGGLMKKGREYTALPKLISLKSETFPDIRL
;
A
#
# COMPACT_ATOMS: atom_id res chain seq x y z
N MET A 1 8.89 -3.02 5.62
CA MET A 1 8.18 -4.03 4.81
C MET A 1 7.51 -3.35 3.61
N VAL A 2 6.86 -4.07 2.67
CA VAL A 2 6.10 -3.45 1.55
C VAL A 2 5.10 -2.40 2.06
N THR A 3 4.52 -2.64 3.23
CA THR A 3 3.54 -1.78 3.88
C THR A 3 4.09 -0.40 4.26
N ASP A 4 5.32 -0.30 4.76
CA ASP A 4 5.92 1.00 5.12
C ASP A 4 6.07 1.92 3.91
N GLU A 5 6.58 1.37 2.80
CA GLU A 5 6.78 2.14 1.57
C GLU A 5 5.45 2.56 0.96
N LEU A 6 4.46 1.67 0.98
CA LEU A 6 3.11 1.97 0.51
C LEU A 6 2.50 3.14 1.30
N ILE A 7 2.61 3.11 2.63
CA ILE A 7 2.12 4.15 3.54
C ILE A 7 2.83 5.48 3.27
N LEU A 8 4.15 5.48 3.06
CA LEU A 8 4.91 6.67 2.70
C LEU A 8 4.46 7.26 1.35
N ILE A 9 4.37 6.43 0.31
CA ILE A 9 3.91 6.84 -1.03
C ILE A 9 2.53 7.50 -0.96
N LEU A 10 1.61 6.89 -0.22
CA LEU A 10 0.24 7.38 -0.04
C LEU A 10 0.21 8.67 0.79
N HIS A 11 1.00 8.75 1.86
CA HIS A 11 1.09 9.93 2.71
C HIS A 11 1.66 11.13 1.96
N GLU A 12 2.72 10.94 1.16
CA GLU A 12 3.32 12.02 0.36
C GLU A 12 2.44 12.47 -0.81
N ALA A 13 1.77 11.54 -1.49
CA ALA A 13 0.95 11.87 -2.65
C ALA A 13 -0.43 12.39 -2.28
N GLY A 14 -0.95 12.06 -1.09
CA GLY A 14 -2.27 12.43 -0.61
C GLY A 14 -3.41 11.65 -1.30
N MET A 15 -3.43 11.61 -2.63
CA MET A 15 -4.47 10.95 -3.42
C MET A 15 -3.85 10.28 -4.65
N LEU A 16 -4.06 8.97 -4.79
CA LEU A 16 -3.51 8.19 -5.90
C LEU A 16 -4.48 7.10 -6.36
N GLU A 17 -4.45 6.81 -7.65
CA GLU A 17 -5.08 5.61 -8.19
C GLU A 17 -4.28 4.35 -7.88
N PHE A 18 -4.95 3.19 -7.89
CA PHE A 18 -4.31 1.90 -7.68
C PHE A 18 -3.09 1.68 -8.60
N ASN A 19 -3.21 2.07 -9.88
CA ASN A 19 -2.16 1.86 -10.86
C ASN A 19 -0.89 2.64 -10.51
N ASP A 20 -1.02 3.91 -10.10
CA ASP A 20 0.09 4.73 -9.63
C ASP A 20 0.74 4.17 -8.36
N ILE A 21 -0.08 3.76 -7.39
CA ILE A 21 0.40 3.14 -6.14
C ILE A 21 1.22 1.89 -6.48
N PHE A 22 0.70 1.05 -7.37
CA PHE A 22 1.37 -0.16 -7.82
C PHE A 22 2.71 0.14 -8.49
N GLN A 23 2.71 1.02 -9.50
CA GLN A 23 3.93 1.39 -10.24
C GLN A 23 5.00 1.97 -9.31
N ARG A 24 4.64 2.91 -8.41
CA ARG A 24 5.58 3.48 -7.45
C ARG A 24 6.14 2.42 -6.51
N THR A 25 5.30 1.50 -6.02
CA THR A 25 5.75 0.42 -5.13
C THR A 25 6.68 -0.55 -5.87
N VAL A 26 6.39 -0.88 -7.13
CA VAL A 26 7.27 -1.71 -7.98
C VAL A 26 8.64 -1.07 -8.14
N VAL A 27 8.69 0.23 -8.44
CA VAL A 27 9.95 0.99 -8.60
C VAL A 27 10.77 0.95 -7.31
N VAL A 28 10.12 1.22 -6.16
CA VAL A 28 10.77 1.19 -4.85
C VAL A 28 11.29 -0.22 -4.50
N MET A 29 10.50 -1.25 -4.75
CA MET A 29 10.90 -2.63 -4.45
C MET A 29 12.03 -3.13 -5.36
N LYS A 30 12.00 -2.75 -6.66
CA LYS A 30 13.10 -3.00 -7.59
C LYS A 30 14.39 -2.30 -7.13
N ALA A 31 14.29 -1.04 -6.69
CA ALA A 31 15.43 -0.29 -6.15
C ALA A 31 16.00 -0.93 -4.86
N LYS A 32 15.15 -1.57 -4.05
CA LYS A 32 15.55 -2.31 -2.85
C LYS A 32 16.03 -3.74 -3.11
N HIS A 33 16.17 -4.16 -4.38
CA HIS A 33 16.54 -5.52 -4.79
C HIS A 33 15.66 -6.62 -4.13
N MET A 34 14.42 -6.30 -3.78
CA MET A 34 13.52 -7.29 -3.19
C MET A 34 12.98 -8.23 -4.27
N SER A 35 13.22 -9.52 -4.10
CA SER A 35 12.61 -10.57 -4.91
C SER A 35 11.13 -10.71 -4.53
N LEU A 36 10.26 -10.24 -5.40
CA LEU A 36 8.82 -10.10 -5.14
C LEU A 36 7.98 -11.35 -5.46
N GLY A 37 8.59 -12.43 -5.93
CA GLY A 37 7.87 -13.63 -6.39
C GLY A 37 7.07 -13.42 -7.68
N GLY A 38 7.19 -12.25 -8.32
CA GLY A 38 6.46 -11.85 -9.53
C GLY A 38 5.61 -10.59 -9.29
N GLU A 39 5.40 -9.80 -10.35
CA GLU A 39 4.60 -8.57 -10.29
C GLU A 39 3.14 -8.85 -9.88
N GLU A 40 2.61 -10.01 -10.24
CA GLU A 40 1.26 -10.45 -9.90
C GLU A 40 1.07 -10.67 -8.39
N ILE A 41 2.03 -11.29 -7.71
CA ILE A 41 2.00 -11.50 -6.26
C ILE A 41 2.10 -10.16 -5.53
N LEU A 42 2.97 -9.26 -6.01
CA LEU A 42 3.06 -7.92 -5.44
C LEU A 42 1.72 -7.17 -5.59
N ARG A 43 1.05 -7.32 -6.73
CA ARG A 43 -0.23 -6.67 -7.00
C ARG A 43 -1.30 -7.12 -6.00
N LEU A 44 -1.39 -8.43 -5.75
CA LEU A 44 -2.31 -9.00 -4.76
C LEU A 44 -2.00 -8.49 -3.36
N ARG A 45 -0.73 -8.53 -2.95
CA ARG A 45 -0.29 -8.06 -1.62
C ARG A 45 -0.59 -6.57 -1.41
N ILE A 46 -0.38 -5.72 -2.43
CA ILE A 46 -0.73 -4.30 -2.38
C ILE A 46 -2.24 -4.14 -2.23
N TYR A 47 -3.03 -4.90 -2.99
CA TYR A 47 -4.49 -4.83 -2.92
C TYR A 47 -5.01 -5.18 -1.52
N GLU A 48 -4.52 -6.27 -0.93
CA GLU A 48 -4.87 -6.67 0.44
C GLU A 48 -4.47 -5.61 1.47
N LYS A 49 -3.24 -5.05 1.37
CA LYS A 49 -2.81 -4.00 2.30
C LYS A 49 -3.64 -2.73 2.13
N LEU A 50 -4.00 -2.33 0.91
CA LEU A 50 -4.89 -1.21 0.68
C LEU A 50 -6.26 -1.46 1.32
N GLN A 51 -6.84 -2.65 1.18
CA GLN A 51 -8.10 -3.00 1.85
C GLN A 51 -7.98 -2.93 3.38
N ASN A 52 -6.90 -3.46 3.95
CA ASN A 52 -6.66 -3.38 5.40
C ASN A 52 -6.53 -1.93 5.89
N LEU A 53 -5.81 -1.08 5.15
CA LEU A 53 -5.65 0.33 5.48
C LEU A 53 -6.97 1.11 5.35
N VAL A 54 -7.83 0.75 4.39
CA VAL A 54 -9.19 1.31 4.28
C VAL A 54 -10.05 0.87 5.47
N SER A 55 -10.05 -0.42 5.80
CA SER A 55 -10.80 -0.96 6.95
C SER A 55 -10.33 -0.39 8.30
N ALA A 56 -9.03 -0.13 8.44
CA ALA A 56 -8.45 0.50 9.63
C ALA A 56 -8.72 2.01 9.73
N GLY A 57 -9.26 2.62 8.66
CA GLY A 57 -9.55 4.05 8.58
C GLY A 57 -8.32 4.93 8.32
N GLY A 58 -7.25 4.36 7.77
CA GLY A 58 -6.08 5.12 7.31
C GLY A 58 -6.19 5.57 5.86
N LEU A 59 -7.01 4.90 5.06
CA LEU A 59 -7.29 5.29 3.68
C LEU A 59 -8.79 5.43 3.45
N MET A 60 -9.14 6.36 2.57
CA MET A 60 -10.49 6.47 2.03
C MET A 60 -10.45 6.08 0.55
N LYS A 61 -11.20 5.04 0.18
CA LYS A 61 -11.35 4.64 -1.22
C LYS A 61 -12.56 5.35 -1.83
N LYS A 62 -12.35 6.12 -2.90
CA LYS A 62 -13.40 6.77 -3.68
C LYS A 62 -13.28 6.34 -5.13
N GLY A 63 -14.14 5.42 -5.57
CA GLY A 63 -14.03 4.82 -6.90
C GLY A 63 -12.74 4.02 -7.08
N ARG A 64 -11.81 4.56 -7.89
CA ARG A 64 -10.48 3.98 -8.19
C ARG A 64 -9.34 4.64 -7.42
N GLU A 65 -9.66 5.68 -6.66
CA GLU A 65 -8.70 6.54 -5.99
C GLU A 65 -8.66 6.21 -4.50
N TYR A 66 -7.45 6.22 -3.94
CA TYR A 66 -7.18 6.04 -2.52
C TYR A 66 -6.63 7.37 -1.99
N THR A 67 -7.33 7.92 -1.00
CA THR A 67 -6.93 9.14 -0.31
C THR A 67 -6.35 8.80 1.06
N ALA A 68 -5.17 9.32 1.36
CA ALA A 68 -4.53 9.23 2.66
C ALA A 68 -5.31 10.03 3.71
N LEU A 69 -5.64 9.38 4.82
CA LEU A 69 -6.22 10.03 5.98
C LEU A 69 -5.13 10.33 7.02
N PRO A 70 -5.34 11.27 7.96
CA PRO A 70 -4.36 11.61 8.99
C PRO A 70 -3.92 10.39 9.83
N LYS A 71 -4.82 9.40 9.98
CA LYS A 71 -4.56 8.16 10.70
C LYS A 71 -3.56 7.23 10.00
N LEU A 72 -3.30 7.43 8.70
CA LEU A 72 -2.43 6.58 7.88
C LEU A 72 -1.02 6.41 8.47
N ILE A 73 -0.41 7.51 8.93
CA ILE A 73 0.95 7.48 9.47
C ILE A 73 1.01 6.69 10.80
N SER A 74 -0.08 6.70 11.57
CA SER A 74 -0.20 5.93 12.82
C SER A 74 -0.29 4.43 12.55
N LEU A 75 -0.84 4.03 11.39
CA LEU A 75 -0.92 2.64 10.96
C LEU A 75 0.42 2.07 10.48
N LYS A 76 1.46 2.92 10.32
CA LYS A 76 2.81 2.48 9.92
C LYS A 76 3.40 1.45 10.87
N SER A 77 3.11 1.59 12.16
CA SER A 77 3.60 0.70 13.22
C SER A 77 2.71 -0.53 13.44
N GLU A 78 1.54 -0.60 12.80
CA GLU A 78 0.64 -1.75 12.90
C GLU A 78 1.06 -2.84 11.93
N THR A 79 1.58 -3.94 12.48
CA THR A 79 1.79 -5.17 11.72
C THR A 79 0.42 -5.79 11.42
N PHE A 80 -0.17 -5.43 10.27
CA PHE A 80 -1.37 -6.13 9.81
C PHE A 80 -1.02 -7.60 9.59
N PRO A 81 -1.65 -8.54 10.29
CA PRO A 81 -1.41 -9.96 10.05
C PRO A 81 -1.65 -10.23 8.56
N ASP A 82 -0.69 -10.90 7.91
CA ASP A 82 -0.94 -11.47 6.58
C ASP A 82 -2.12 -12.42 6.76
N ILE A 83 -3.27 -12.06 6.19
CA ILE A 83 -4.43 -12.93 6.17
C ILE A 83 -4.00 -14.08 5.27
N ARG A 84 -3.64 -15.21 5.90
CA ARG A 84 -3.28 -16.43 5.19
C ARG A 84 -4.53 -16.88 4.45
N LEU A 85 -4.58 -16.61 3.15
CA LEU A 85 -5.39 -17.37 2.20
C LEU A 85 -4.81 -18.78 2.07
#